data_AF-A0A7S4NM86-F1
#
_entry.id   AF-A0A7S4NM86-F1
#
_cell.length_a   1.000
_cell.length_b   1.000
_cell.length_c   1.000
_cell.angle_alpha   90.00
_cell.angle_beta   90.00
_cell.angle_gamma   90.00
#
_symmetry.space_group_name_H-M   'P 1'
#
loop_
_entity.id
_entity.type
_entity.pdbx_description
1 polymer ?
#
loop_
_entity_poly.entity_id
_entity_poly.type
_entity_poly.pdbx_seq_one_letter_code
_entity_poly.pdbx_strand_id
1 'polypeptide(L)'
;MARPPGADDEYAELQKRFQMLENDRKSLFEHTQLEVKKNKEALAKLKKENKELRSTLSGLMSDQGKSSGKDSEIGKLEQQVQELRRRHDDVRHQCQFRQKELQSLQDKLKDLEKEMAKLQDDDTPLTRNIRTLENRLDKAMIKYNEAQSIRKTYEQIVKRLKEERIGFDNQLAAIERTLKAKEKDLEELVLMSHDAQHAKEVAKAELLKLEHQLMEEKKQREKELADRRALVQQKVEMNQRLEKRDKMRREMQLVEGGEQADPSESNMKKTLFSTAFHSALNEHVLEEEQKKITTYEEAFRKIKDATGVSDVNEVIQKFLTQDETHSNLVVMTKEAQARIDALNEEKAQAKAKVEEIKYSGTGSLGSRRIVDEFESHLSEANSKCERNKQKYERIAKILINVKSGVEHLADKLEPIQVDQEAVVMTDSTVVEVLAQCEAKLMRLMDIVEGDQQSAQQVDSHAQDKLLASQVRRCWESGGRVLTCRLLSQEVEMPAYNIRIQVGGAPVAPLTSRVDAAADPS
;
A
#
# COMPACT_ATOMS: atom_id res chain seq x y z
N MET A 1 -136.40 173.56 -49.80
CA MET A 1 -137.56 172.71 -49.44
C MET A 1 -137.12 171.68 -48.39
N ALA A 2 -138.05 171.21 -47.54
CA ALA A 2 -137.83 170.64 -46.20
C ALA A 2 -137.37 169.15 -46.13
N ARG A 3 -136.59 168.84 -45.06
CA ARG A 3 -136.19 167.61 -44.29
C ARG A 3 -136.33 166.17 -44.86
N PRO A 4 -135.46 165.21 -44.45
CA PRO A 4 -135.76 164.40 -43.25
C PRO A 4 -134.55 164.01 -42.34
N PRO A 5 -134.80 163.47 -41.12
CA PRO A 5 -133.83 163.07 -40.10
C PRO A 5 -133.49 161.56 -40.13
N GLY A 6 -132.30 161.16 -39.65
CA GLY A 6 -131.95 159.75 -39.38
C GLY A 6 -130.62 159.22 -39.94
N ALA A 7 -129.83 160.03 -40.65
CA ALA A 7 -128.62 159.54 -41.34
C ALA A 7 -127.40 159.29 -40.41
N ASP A 8 -127.39 159.84 -39.20
CA ASP A 8 -126.22 159.75 -38.31
C ASP A 8 -126.13 158.42 -37.54
N ASP A 9 -127.27 157.75 -37.29
CA ASP A 9 -127.31 156.46 -36.57
C ASP A 9 -126.86 155.28 -37.47
N GLU A 10 -127.19 155.32 -38.77
CA GLU A 10 -126.74 154.31 -39.74
C GLU A 10 -125.21 154.38 -39.98
N TYR A 11 -124.61 155.56 -39.85
CA TYR A 11 -123.17 155.75 -40.01
C TYR A 11 -122.37 155.14 -38.84
N ALA A 12 -122.88 155.27 -37.61
CA ALA A 12 -122.22 154.73 -36.41
C ALA A 12 -122.23 153.18 -36.37
N GLU A 13 -123.31 152.56 -36.86
CA GLU A 13 -123.43 151.10 -36.91
C GLU A 13 -122.49 150.48 -37.96
N LEU A 14 -122.30 151.17 -39.10
CA LEU A 14 -121.35 150.77 -40.13
C LEU A 14 -119.89 150.84 -39.63
N GLN A 15 -119.57 151.83 -38.79
CA GLN A 15 -118.24 152.02 -38.22
C GLN A 15 -117.84 150.90 -37.24
N LYS A 16 -118.78 150.42 -36.41
CA LYS A 16 -118.57 149.27 -35.52
C LYS A 16 -118.34 147.96 -36.29
N ARG A 17 -119.07 147.77 -37.39
CA ARG A 17 -118.94 146.56 -38.22
C ARG A 17 -117.59 146.50 -38.93
N PHE A 18 -117.05 147.65 -39.36
CA PHE A 18 -115.72 147.74 -39.95
C PHE A 18 -114.61 147.38 -38.93
N GLN A 19 -114.74 147.86 -37.70
CA GLN A 19 -113.76 147.58 -36.64
C GLN A 19 -113.71 146.10 -36.23
N MET A 20 -114.86 145.42 -36.24
CA MET A 20 -114.91 143.96 -36.00
C MET A 20 -114.21 143.17 -37.12
N LEU A 21 -114.44 143.55 -38.38
CA LEU A 21 -113.77 142.94 -39.54
C LEU A 21 -112.26 143.17 -39.56
N GLU A 22 -111.79 144.34 -39.11
CA GLU A 22 -110.35 144.59 -38.97
C GLU A 22 -109.69 143.72 -37.90
N ASN A 23 -110.39 143.49 -36.77
CA ASN A 23 -109.91 142.59 -35.72
C ASN A 23 -109.88 141.14 -36.19
N ASP A 24 -110.90 140.66 -36.89
CA ASP A 24 -110.94 139.31 -37.46
C ASP A 24 -109.83 139.11 -38.50
N ARG A 25 -109.59 140.12 -39.36
CA ARG A 25 -108.48 140.10 -40.33
C ARG A 25 -107.12 140.02 -39.63
N LYS A 26 -106.96 140.73 -38.52
CA LYS A 26 -105.72 140.73 -37.73
C LYS A 26 -105.50 139.38 -37.04
N SER A 27 -106.55 138.79 -36.46
CA SER A 27 -106.51 137.46 -35.82
C SER A 27 -106.13 136.35 -36.82
N LEU A 28 -106.73 136.36 -38.01
CA LEU A 28 -106.40 135.40 -39.08
C LEU A 28 -104.95 135.53 -39.56
N PHE A 29 -104.44 136.76 -39.66
CA PHE A 29 -103.04 136.98 -40.05
C PHE A 29 -102.05 136.54 -38.96
N GLU A 30 -102.36 136.78 -37.68
CA GLU A 30 -101.54 136.31 -36.56
C GLU A 30 -101.55 134.77 -36.46
N HIS A 31 -102.70 134.14 -36.69
CA HIS A 31 -102.83 132.68 -36.68
C HIS A 31 -102.00 132.02 -37.79
N THR A 32 -102.11 132.53 -39.02
CA THR A 32 -101.33 132.03 -40.17
C THR A 32 -99.82 132.23 -39.98
N GLN A 33 -99.37 133.37 -39.43
CA GLN A 33 -97.95 133.58 -39.08
C GLN A 33 -97.43 132.59 -38.03
N LEU A 34 -98.25 132.28 -37.02
CA LEU A 34 -97.91 131.27 -36.00
C LEU A 34 -97.78 129.87 -36.60
N GLU A 35 -98.68 129.48 -37.51
CA GLU A 35 -98.58 128.19 -38.21
C GLU A 35 -97.32 128.11 -39.08
N VAL A 36 -96.98 129.18 -39.81
CA VAL A 36 -95.75 129.23 -40.61
C VAL A 36 -94.50 129.08 -39.72
N LYS A 37 -94.48 129.69 -38.52
CA LYS A 37 -93.39 129.49 -37.56
C LYS A 37 -93.30 128.05 -37.08
N LYS A 38 -94.43 127.44 -36.67
CA LYS A 38 -94.47 126.02 -36.25
C LYS A 38 -93.98 125.08 -37.35
N ASN A 39 -94.36 125.32 -38.59
CA ASN A 39 -93.92 124.51 -39.73
C ASN A 39 -92.41 124.64 -39.99
N LYS A 40 -91.82 125.84 -39.85
CA LYS A 40 -90.36 126.04 -39.96
C LYS A 40 -89.59 125.30 -38.87
N GLU A 41 -90.08 125.32 -37.63
CA GLU A 41 -89.47 124.61 -36.51
C GLU A 41 -89.53 123.08 -36.68
N ALA A 42 -90.66 122.55 -37.16
CA ALA A 42 -90.80 121.11 -37.46
C ALA A 42 -89.81 120.65 -38.53
N LEU A 43 -89.62 121.46 -39.59
CA LEU A 43 -88.70 121.14 -40.68
C LEU A 43 -87.23 121.16 -40.21
N ALA A 44 -86.88 122.05 -39.28
CA ALA A 44 -85.55 122.08 -38.67
C ALA A 44 -85.27 120.83 -37.81
N LYS A 45 -86.27 120.37 -37.02
CA LYS A 45 -86.16 119.12 -36.24
C LYS A 45 -85.95 117.91 -37.14
N LEU A 46 -86.77 117.75 -38.17
CA LEU A 46 -86.65 116.63 -39.12
C LEU A 46 -85.28 116.61 -39.84
N LYS A 47 -84.72 117.78 -40.18
CA LYS A 47 -83.38 117.86 -40.77
C LYS A 47 -82.27 117.42 -39.81
N LYS A 48 -82.40 117.73 -38.51
CA LYS A 48 -81.44 117.31 -37.48
C LYS A 48 -81.50 115.79 -37.27
N GLU A 49 -82.70 115.23 -37.15
CA GLU A 49 -82.92 113.79 -37.03
C GLU A 49 -82.38 113.03 -38.25
N ASN A 50 -82.56 113.55 -39.48
CA ASN A 50 -82.02 112.92 -40.68
C ASN A 50 -80.48 112.91 -40.70
N LYS A 51 -79.84 113.95 -40.16
CA LYS A 51 -78.37 114.00 -40.04
C LYS A 51 -77.85 113.01 -38.99
N GLU A 52 -78.55 112.87 -37.87
CA GLU A 52 -78.22 111.89 -36.82
C GLU A 52 -78.38 110.45 -37.33
N LEU A 53 -79.48 110.14 -38.03
CA LEU A 53 -79.71 108.82 -38.62
C LEU A 53 -78.67 108.44 -39.69
N ARG A 54 -78.19 109.39 -40.49
CA ARG A 54 -77.09 109.14 -41.43
C ARG A 54 -75.77 108.85 -40.72
N SER A 55 -75.51 109.51 -39.60
CA SER A 55 -74.32 109.26 -38.80
C SER A 55 -74.34 107.89 -38.11
N THR A 56 -75.50 107.47 -37.58
CA THR A 56 -75.64 106.15 -36.95
C THR A 56 -75.53 105.01 -37.96
N LEU A 57 -76.10 105.19 -39.16
CA LEU A 57 -75.95 104.21 -40.24
C LEU A 57 -74.48 104.03 -40.66
N SER A 58 -73.72 105.13 -40.76
CA SER A 58 -72.29 105.06 -41.07
C SER A 58 -71.47 104.35 -39.98
N GLY A 59 -71.85 104.51 -38.70
CA GLY A 59 -71.20 103.80 -37.59
C GLY A 59 -71.42 102.29 -37.65
N LEU A 60 -72.66 101.86 -37.91
CA LEU A 60 -73.05 100.45 -37.98
C LEU A 60 -72.41 99.71 -39.17
N MET A 61 -72.27 100.36 -40.32
CA MET A 61 -71.59 99.73 -41.47
C MET A 61 -70.09 99.54 -41.26
N SER A 62 -69.42 100.35 -40.42
CA SER A 62 -68.00 100.13 -40.11
C SER A 62 -67.76 98.98 -39.12
N ASP A 63 -68.76 98.64 -38.30
CA ASP A 63 -68.63 97.61 -37.25
C ASP A 63 -68.93 96.19 -37.78
N GLN A 64 -69.65 96.09 -38.92
CA GLN A 64 -69.96 94.82 -39.58
C GLN A 64 -68.71 94.12 -40.16
N GLY A 65 -67.58 94.83 -40.32
CA GLY A 65 -66.30 94.25 -40.75
C GLY A 65 -65.52 93.50 -39.66
N LYS A 66 -65.91 93.61 -38.37
CA LYS A 66 -65.15 93.02 -37.24
C LYS A 66 -65.67 91.66 -36.76
N SER A 67 -66.87 91.22 -37.17
CA SER A 67 -67.41 89.90 -36.77
C SER A 67 -66.78 88.72 -37.51
N SER A 68 -66.25 88.93 -38.72
CA SER A 68 -65.61 87.92 -39.57
C SER A 68 -64.33 87.30 -38.98
N GLY A 69 -63.69 87.93 -37.99
CA GLY A 69 -62.47 87.40 -37.35
C GLY A 69 -62.73 86.29 -36.33
N LYS A 70 -63.86 86.34 -35.62
CA LYS A 70 -64.18 85.39 -34.53
C LYS A 70 -64.55 84.00 -35.05
N ASP A 71 -65.26 83.92 -36.18
CA ASP A 71 -65.61 82.64 -36.80
C ASP A 71 -64.38 81.90 -37.36
N SER A 72 -63.35 82.65 -37.79
CA SER A 72 -62.08 82.07 -38.22
C SER A 72 -61.27 81.47 -37.07
N GLU A 73 -61.32 82.08 -35.87
CA GLU A 73 -60.66 81.57 -34.66
C GLU A 73 -61.39 80.34 -34.09
N ILE A 74 -62.72 80.34 -34.11
CA ILE A 74 -63.54 79.19 -33.69
C ILE A 74 -63.24 77.97 -34.58
N GLY A 75 -63.17 78.15 -35.91
CA GLY A 75 -62.82 77.05 -36.82
C GLY A 75 -61.42 76.46 -36.59
N LYS A 76 -60.44 77.28 -36.19
CA LYS A 76 -59.09 76.82 -35.82
C LYS A 76 -59.09 76.03 -34.51
N LEU A 77 -59.87 76.47 -33.51
CA LEU A 77 -60.01 75.75 -32.25
C LEU A 77 -60.74 74.42 -32.42
N GLU A 78 -61.76 74.36 -33.30
CA GLU A 78 -62.45 73.11 -33.65
C GLU A 78 -61.50 72.11 -34.33
N GLN A 79 -60.65 72.57 -35.26
CA GLN A 79 -59.62 71.74 -35.87
C GLN A 79 -58.60 71.22 -34.82
N GLN A 80 -58.18 72.06 -33.88
CA GLN A 80 -57.30 71.65 -32.78
C GLN A 80 -57.98 70.62 -31.87
N VAL A 81 -59.27 70.77 -31.56
CA VAL A 81 -60.01 69.78 -30.76
C VAL A 81 -60.15 68.45 -31.50
N GLN A 82 -60.41 68.47 -32.81
CA GLN A 82 -60.46 67.25 -33.62
C GLN A 82 -59.09 66.57 -33.70
N GLU A 83 -58.01 67.33 -33.86
CA GLU A 83 -56.65 66.81 -33.85
C GLU A 83 -56.28 66.22 -32.49
N LEU A 84 -56.62 66.89 -31.39
CA LEU A 84 -56.40 66.38 -30.03
C LEU A 84 -57.21 65.11 -29.75
N ARG A 85 -58.46 65.02 -30.24
CA ARG A 85 -59.27 63.78 -30.15
C ARG A 85 -58.62 62.63 -30.91
N ARG A 86 -58.18 62.89 -32.14
CA ARG A 86 -57.48 61.88 -32.95
C ARG A 86 -56.20 61.40 -32.26
N ARG A 87 -55.38 62.32 -31.74
CA ARG A 87 -54.18 61.99 -30.95
C ARG A 87 -54.53 61.20 -29.68
N HIS A 88 -55.61 61.56 -28.99
CA HIS A 88 -56.08 60.82 -27.81
C HIS A 88 -56.48 59.39 -28.18
N ASP A 89 -57.24 59.21 -29.26
CA ASP A 89 -57.67 57.89 -29.73
C ASP A 89 -56.49 57.02 -30.20
N ASP A 90 -55.51 57.62 -30.88
CA ASP A 90 -54.25 56.96 -31.27
C ASP A 90 -53.45 56.49 -30.04
N VAL A 91 -53.29 57.36 -29.05
CA VAL A 91 -52.61 57.02 -27.78
C VAL A 91 -53.39 55.96 -27.01
N ARG A 92 -54.72 56.04 -26.97
CA ARG A 92 -55.57 55.05 -26.33
C ARG A 92 -55.44 53.67 -27.00
N HIS A 93 -55.40 53.63 -28.33
CA HIS A 93 -55.16 52.39 -29.08
C HIS A 93 -53.77 51.82 -28.78
N GLN A 94 -52.73 52.65 -28.76
CA GLN A 94 -51.37 52.21 -28.40
C GLN A 94 -51.28 51.68 -26.96
N CYS A 95 -51.94 52.32 -26.00
CA CYS A 95 -52.01 51.81 -24.63
C CYS A 95 -52.74 50.46 -24.55
N GLN A 96 -53.86 50.30 -25.26
CA GLN A 96 -54.57 49.01 -25.31
C GLN A 96 -53.72 47.91 -25.97
N PHE A 97 -52.99 48.23 -27.04
CA PHE A 97 -52.09 47.29 -27.71
C PHE A 97 -50.97 46.84 -26.78
N ARG A 98 -50.26 47.79 -26.14
CA ARG A 98 -49.20 47.48 -25.17
C ARG A 98 -49.73 46.71 -23.96
N GLN A 99 -50.95 46.98 -23.52
CA GLN A 99 -51.57 46.25 -22.41
C GLN A 99 -51.90 44.79 -22.79
N LYS A 100 -52.33 44.53 -24.02
CA LYS A 100 -52.49 43.17 -24.55
C LYS A 100 -51.13 42.45 -24.68
N GLU A 101 -50.10 43.14 -25.16
CA GLU A 101 -48.75 42.58 -25.20
C GLU A 101 -48.24 42.23 -23.79
N LEU A 102 -48.41 43.13 -22.82
CA LEU A 102 -48.06 42.88 -21.42
C LEU A 102 -48.80 41.67 -20.84
N GLN A 103 -50.10 41.53 -21.12
CA GLN A 103 -50.86 40.34 -20.71
C GLN A 103 -50.28 39.06 -21.34
N SER A 104 -49.98 39.08 -22.64
CA SER A 104 -49.38 37.92 -23.32
C SER A 104 -48.00 37.55 -22.76
N LEU A 105 -47.20 38.55 -22.39
CA LEU A 105 -45.88 38.37 -21.78
C LEU A 105 -46.01 37.84 -20.34
N GLN A 106 -46.99 38.33 -19.58
CA GLN A 106 -47.29 37.83 -18.24
C GLN A 106 -47.78 36.37 -18.27
N ASP A 107 -48.60 36.00 -19.25
CA ASP A 107 -49.06 34.63 -19.39
C ASP A 107 -47.90 33.69 -19.78
N LYS A 108 -47.01 34.12 -20.69
CA LYS A 108 -45.77 33.40 -21.00
C LYS A 108 -44.86 33.24 -19.78
N LEU A 109 -44.71 34.29 -18.96
CA LEU A 109 -43.94 34.20 -17.71
C LEU A 109 -44.54 33.18 -16.75
N LYS A 110 -45.87 33.18 -16.56
CA LYS A 110 -46.55 32.19 -15.72
C LYS A 110 -46.38 30.76 -16.22
N ASP A 111 -46.37 30.56 -17.54
CA ASP A 111 -46.16 29.23 -18.12
C ASP A 111 -44.71 28.75 -17.93
N LEU A 112 -43.73 29.64 -18.10
CA LEU A 112 -42.33 29.35 -17.78
C LEU A 112 -42.11 29.07 -16.28
N GLU A 113 -42.76 29.82 -15.39
CA GLU A 113 -42.72 29.58 -13.94
C GLU A 113 -43.28 28.18 -13.58
N LYS A 114 -44.36 27.74 -14.24
CA LYS A 114 -44.91 26.38 -14.04
C LYS A 114 -43.98 25.30 -14.59
N GLU A 115 -43.28 25.55 -15.69
CA GLU A 115 -42.27 24.61 -16.22
C GLU A 115 -41.05 24.50 -15.30
N MET A 116 -40.58 25.61 -14.75
CA MET A 116 -39.53 25.62 -13.73
C MET A 116 -39.93 24.86 -12.47
N ALA A 117 -41.17 25.03 -12.00
CA ALA A 117 -41.67 24.30 -10.83
C ALA A 117 -41.71 22.77 -11.06
N LYS A 118 -41.94 22.30 -12.29
CA LYS A 118 -41.88 20.86 -12.63
C LYS A 118 -40.45 20.31 -12.63
N LEU A 119 -39.47 21.13 -13.00
CA LEU A 119 -38.05 20.75 -12.98
C LEU A 119 -37.46 20.72 -11.57
N GLN A 120 -38.05 21.47 -10.63
CA GLN A 120 -37.68 21.45 -9.20
C GLN A 120 -38.29 20.28 -8.41
N ASP A 121 -39.09 19.42 -9.04
CA ASP A 121 -39.65 18.25 -8.37
C ASP A 121 -38.55 17.19 -8.21
N ASP A 122 -37.78 17.27 -7.12
CA ASP A 122 -36.67 16.38 -6.76
C ASP A 122 -37.09 14.90 -6.62
N ASP A 123 -38.39 14.61 -6.69
CA ASP A 123 -39.01 13.31 -6.51
C ASP A 123 -39.53 12.68 -7.80
N THR A 124 -38.82 12.95 -8.91
CA THR A 124 -38.99 12.18 -10.15
C THR A 124 -38.81 10.66 -9.92
N PRO A 125 -39.48 9.81 -10.70
CA PRO A 125 -39.24 8.36 -10.64
C PRO A 125 -37.77 8.00 -10.92
N LEU A 126 -37.05 8.84 -11.67
CA LEU A 126 -35.63 8.67 -11.94
C LEU A 126 -34.77 8.92 -10.70
N THR A 127 -35.01 10.00 -9.94
CA THR A 127 -34.26 10.28 -8.70
C THR A 127 -34.50 9.20 -7.63
N ARG A 128 -35.71 8.65 -7.55
CA ARG A 128 -35.99 7.48 -6.69
C ARG A 128 -35.21 6.25 -7.13
N ASN A 129 -35.16 5.96 -8.44
CA ASN A 129 -34.36 4.85 -8.97
C ASN A 129 -32.88 5.03 -8.68
N ILE A 130 -32.33 6.24 -8.85
CA ILE A 130 -30.94 6.57 -8.52
C ILE A 130 -30.67 6.27 -7.04
N ARG A 131 -31.50 6.77 -6.11
CA ARG A 131 -31.37 6.48 -4.68
C ARG A 131 -31.41 4.98 -4.37
N THR A 132 -32.25 4.20 -5.06
CA THR A 132 -32.30 2.74 -4.84
C THR A 132 -31.04 2.02 -5.33
N LEU A 133 -30.48 2.47 -6.47
CA LEU A 133 -29.24 1.93 -7.02
C LEU A 133 -28.04 2.29 -6.14
N GLU A 134 -27.96 3.52 -5.65
CA GLU A 134 -26.96 3.97 -4.68
C GLU A 134 -27.00 3.12 -3.40
N ASN A 135 -28.19 2.97 -2.79
CA ASN A 135 -28.35 2.12 -1.60
C ASN A 135 -27.96 0.65 -1.86
N ARG A 136 -28.17 0.16 -3.09
CA ARG A 136 -27.79 -1.21 -3.47
C ARG A 136 -26.28 -1.33 -3.68
N LEU A 137 -25.64 -0.29 -4.23
CA LEU A 137 -24.20 -0.19 -4.36
C LEU A 137 -23.52 -0.12 -2.99
N ASP A 138 -24.03 0.71 -2.08
CA ASP A 138 -23.50 0.82 -0.70
C ASP A 138 -23.59 -0.52 0.03
N LYS A 139 -24.72 -1.22 -0.08
CA LYS A 139 -24.87 -2.58 0.46
C LYS A 139 -23.88 -3.57 -0.15
N ALA A 140 -23.61 -3.46 -1.45
CA ALA A 140 -22.61 -4.31 -2.11
C ALA A 140 -21.19 -3.98 -1.63
N MET A 141 -20.85 -2.70 -1.44
CA MET A 141 -19.57 -2.26 -0.89
C MET A 141 -19.36 -2.73 0.55
N ILE A 142 -20.38 -2.62 1.41
CA ILE A 142 -20.30 -3.12 2.80
C ILE A 142 -20.01 -4.64 2.79
N LYS A 143 -20.75 -5.41 1.99
CA LYS A 143 -20.52 -6.86 1.86
C LYS A 143 -19.14 -7.20 1.30
N TYR A 144 -18.66 -6.43 0.32
CA TYR A 144 -17.32 -6.62 -0.23
C TYR A 144 -16.24 -6.38 0.82
N ASN A 145 -16.34 -5.28 1.57
CA ASN A 145 -15.38 -4.96 2.63
C ASN A 145 -15.39 -6.00 3.76
N GLU A 146 -16.56 -6.51 4.12
CA GLU A 146 -16.70 -7.60 5.09
C GLU A 146 -16.11 -8.92 4.56
N ALA A 147 -16.39 -9.29 3.31
CA ALA A 147 -15.74 -10.44 2.69
C ALA A 147 -14.22 -10.28 2.61
N GLN A 148 -13.73 -9.07 2.34
CA GLN A 148 -12.30 -8.78 2.27
C GLN A 148 -11.64 -8.86 3.66
N SER A 149 -12.30 -8.42 4.73
CA SER A 149 -11.78 -8.54 6.09
C SER A 149 -11.72 -10.01 6.53
N ILE A 150 -12.76 -10.79 6.24
CA ILE A 150 -12.80 -12.25 6.46
C ILE A 150 -11.71 -12.95 5.64
N ARG A 151 -11.50 -12.56 4.38
CA ARG A 151 -10.42 -13.12 3.55
C ARG A 151 -9.05 -12.86 4.17
N LYS A 152 -8.80 -11.64 4.66
CA LYS A 152 -7.54 -11.28 5.34
C LYS A 152 -7.31 -12.11 6.60
N THR A 153 -8.35 -12.38 7.40
CA THR A 153 -8.20 -13.23 8.60
C THR A 153 -7.91 -14.67 8.22
N TYR A 154 -8.58 -15.24 7.20
CA TYR A 154 -8.24 -16.57 6.69
C TYR A 154 -6.83 -16.64 6.10
N GLU A 155 -6.36 -15.62 5.39
CA GLU A 155 -4.98 -15.53 4.90
C GLU A 155 -3.97 -15.57 6.05
N GLN A 156 -4.24 -14.86 7.14
CA GLN A 156 -3.40 -14.89 8.35
C GLN A 156 -3.41 -16.26 9.02
N ILE A 157 -4.58 -16.89 9.15
CA ILE A 157 -4.71 -18.25 9.70
C ILE A 157 -3.90 -19.24 8.86
N VAL A 158 -4.02 -19.20 7.53
CA VAL A 158 -3.26 -20.07 6.62
C VAL A 158 -1.76 -19.81 6.74
N LYS A 159 -1.33 -18.56 6.82
CA LYS A 159 0.09 -18.22 7.00
C LYS A 159 0.63 -18.81 8.31
N ARG A 160 -0.09 -18.63 9.42
CA ARG A 160 0.28 -19.19 10.71
C ARG A 160 0.34 -20.72 10.70
N LEU A 161 -0.66 -21.38 10.10
CA LEU A 161 -0.68 -22.85 9.98
C LEU A 161 0.49 -23.37 9.12
N LYS A 162 0.91 -22.63 8.09
CA LYS A 162 2.09 -22.97 7.29
C LYS A 162 3.39 -22.83 8.10
N GLU A 163 3.51 -21.78 8.91
CA GLU A 163 4.64 -21.59 9.82
C GLU A 163 4.68 -22.69 10.89
N GLU A 164 3.53 -23.02 11.50
CA GLU A 164 3.40 -24.11 12.47
C GLU A 164 3.74 -25.47 11.85
N ARG A 165 3.33 -25.74 10.60
CA ARG A 165 3.69 -26.96 9.86
C ARG A 165 5.22 -27.13 9.76
N ILE A 166 5.94 -26.07 9.40
CA ILE A 166 7.41 -26.10 9.32
C ILE A 166 8.00 -26.33 10.72
N GLY A 167 7.41 -25.74 11.77
CA GLY A 167 7.77 -26.00 13.16
C GLY A 167 7.64 -27.47 13.55
N PHE A 168 6.54 -28.14 13.16
CA PHE A 168 6.34 -29.56 13.41
C PHE A 168 7.33 -30.44 12.64
N ASP A 169 7.65 -30.12 11.38
CA ASP A 169 8.64 -30.86 10.59
C ASP A 169 10.03 -30.80 11.29
N ASN A 170 10.40 -29.65 11.86
CA ASN A 170 11.65 -29.51 12.61
C ASN A 170 11.65 -30.33 13.92
N GLN A 171 10.54 -30.32 14.65
CA GLN A 171 10.38 -31.12 15.88
C GLN A 171 10.43 -32.62 15.56
N LEU A 172 9.77 -33.05 14.49
CA LEU A 172 9.79 -34.43 14.02
C LEU A 172 11.22 -34.85 13.65
N ALA A 173 11.93 -34.05 12.84
CA ALA A 173 13.31 -34.32 12.47
C ALA A 173 14.27 -34.35 13.68
N ALA A 174 13.98 -33.58 14.74
CA ALA A 174 14.74 -33.64 15.99
C ALA A 174 14.45 -34.96 16.74
N ILE A 175 13.18 -35.35 16.87
CA ILE A 175 12.78 -36.61 17.51
C ILE A 175 13.36 -37.81 16.75
N GLU A 176 13.29 -37.83 15.42
CA GLU A 176 13.86 -38.88 14.58
C GLU A 176 15.38 -39.01 14.75
N ARG A 177 16.11 -37.89 14.88
CA ARG A 177 17.54 -37.91 15.18
C ARG A 177 17.81 -38.52 16.55
N THR A 178 17.02 -38.16 17.56
CA THR A 178 17.16 -38.75 18.90
C THR A 178 16.81 -40.23 18.92
N LEU A 179 15.80 -40.65 18.15
CA LEU A 179 15.42 -42.05 18.03
C LEU A 179 16.56 -42.87 17.42
N LYS A 180 17.12 -42.42 16.29
CA LYS A 180 18.26 -43.10 15.64
C LYS A 180 19.49 -43.19 16.54
N ALA A 181 19.77 -42.14 17.32
CA ALA A 181 20.85 -42.19 18.30
C ALA A 181 20.58 -43.24 19.38
N LYS A 182 19.34 -43.31 19.89
CA LYS A 182 18.94 -44.29 20.90
C LYS A 182 18.88 -45.73 20.38
N GLU A 183 18.50 -45.93 19.12
CA GLU A 183 18.57 -47.23 18.45
C GLU A 183 20.02 -47.70 18.38
N LYS A 184 20.95 -46.81 17.99
CA LYS A 184 22.39 -47.12 17.99
C LYS A 184 22.91 -47.43 19.40
N ASP A 185 22.55 -46.63 20.40
CA ASP A 185 22.92 -46.89 21.81
C ASP A 185 22.42 -48.29 22.25
N LEU A 186 21.21 -48.68 21.82
CA LEU A 186 20.63 -49.99 22.13
C LEU A 186 21.39 -51.12 21.43
N GLU A 187 21.74 -50.96 20.15
CA GLU A 187 22.57 -51.93 19.42
C GLU A 187 23.92 -52.14 20.11
N GLU A 188 24.59 -51.06 20.50
CA GLU A 188 25.86 -51.10 21.24
C GLU A 188 25.69 -51.84 22.59
N LEU A 189 24.61 -51.55 23.34
CA LEU A 189 24.32 -52.21 24.61
C LEU A 189 24.02 -53.71 24.45
N VAL A 190 23.35 -54.11 23.36
CA VAL A 190 23.10 -55.52 23.04
C VAL A 190 24.41 -56.26 22.77
N LEU A 191 25.32 -55.66 22.00
CA LEU A 191 26.66 -56.24 21.78
C LEU A 191 27.43 -56.39 23.09
N MET A 192 27.45 -55.36 23.94
CA MET A 192 28.06 -55.43 25.26
C MET A 192 27.43 -56.53 26.13
N SER A 193 26.12 -56.71 26.07
CA SER A 193 25.42 -57.78 26.79
C SER A 193 25.83 -59.17 26.29
N HIS A 194 26.00 -59.34 24.97
CA HIS A 194 26.48 -60.59 24.41
C HIS A 194 27.91 -60.89 24.87
N ASP A 195 28.79 -59.89 24.84
CA ASP A 195 30.18 -60.03 25.31
C ASP A 195 30.26 -60.37 26.80
N ALA A 196 29.44 -59.71 27.63
CA ALA A 196 29.35 -60.01 29.05
C ALA A 196 28.81 -61.43 29.31
N GLN A 197 27.83 -61.88 28.53
CA GLN A 197 27.29 -63.23 28.62
C GLN A 197 28.33 -64.27 28.18
N HIS A 198 29.08 -64.01 27.11
CA HIS A 198 30.16 -64.87 26.66
C HIS A 198 31.28 -64.98 27.72
N ALA A 199 31.73 -63.86 28.29
CA ALA A 199 32.72 -63.85 29.36
C ALA A 199 32.26 -64.65 30.59
N LYS A 200 30.98 -64.53 30.95
CA LYS A 200 30.36 -65.33 32.03
C LYS A 200 30.33 -66.82 31.71
N GLU A 201 30.01 -67.20 30.48
CA GLU A 201 30.01 -68.61 30.04
C GLU A 201 31.42 -69.21 30.03
N VAL A 202 32.42 -68.45 29.58
CA VAL A 202 33.83 -68.83 29.65
C VAL A 202 34.26 -69.03 31.09
N ALA A 203 33.99 -68.06 31.98
CA ALA A 203 34.34 -68.18 33.41
C ALA A 203 33.65 -69.38 34.08
N LYS A 204 32.39 -69.68 33.74
CA LYS A 204 31.69 -70.88 34.21
C LYS A 204 32.32 -72.16 33.69
N ALA A 205 32.70 -72.20 32.42
CA ALA A 205 33.35 -73.37 31.83
C ALA A 205 34.73 -73.63 32.45
N GLU A 206 35.50 -72.57 32.73
CA GLU A 206 36.76 -72.65 33.46
C GLU A 206 36.56 -73.14 34.90
N LEU A 207 35.58 -72.61 35.60
CA LEU A 207 35.22 -73.06 36.95
C LEU A 207 34.85 -74.54 36.96
N LEU A 208 34.03 -75.02 36.02
CA LEU A 208 33.68 -76.44 35.90
C LEU A 208 34.89 -77.33 35.59
N LYS A 209 35.81 -76.86 34.74
CA LYS A 209 37.07 -77.59 34.45
C LYS A 209 37.92 -77.69 35.71
N LEU A 210 38.07 -76.61 36.48
CA LEU A 210 38.82 -76.59 37.74
C LEU A 210 38.16 -77.49 38.79
N GLU A 211 36.83 -77.45 38.93
CA GLU A 211 36.10 -78.36 39.83
C GLU A 211 36.32 -79.82 39.46
N HIS A 212 36.28 -80.15 38.17
CA HIS A 212 36.57 -81.50 37.70
C HIS A 212 38.00 -81.93 38.01
N GLN A 213 38.99 -81.07 37.72
CA GLN A 213 40.40 -81.33 38.06
C GLN A 213 40.58 -81.54 39.56
N LEU A 214 39.97 -80.72 40.41
CA LEU A 214 40.01 -80.90 41.87
C LEU A 214 39.35 -82.20 42.34
N MET A 215 38.25 -82.62 41.70
CA MET A 215 37.60 -83.89 41.98
C MET A 215 38.47 -85.09 41.58
N GLU A 216 39.12 -85.02 40.42
CA GLU A 216 40.07 -86.04 39.96
C GLU A 216 41.29 -86.11 40.87
N GLU A 217 41.88 -84.98 41.25
CA GLU A 217 42.99 -84.93 42.22
C GLU A 217 42.58 -85.51 43.58
N LYS A 218 41.39 -85.16 44.09
CA LYS A 218 40.87 -85.74 45.33
C LYS A 218 40.73 -87.26 45.21
N LYS A 219 40.16 -87.75 44.11
CA LYS A 219 40.01 -89.19 43.84
C LYS A 219 41.36 -89.90 43.73
N GLN A 220 42.35 -89.27 43.07
CA GLN A 220 43.71 -89.79 42.97
C GLN A 220 44.36 -89.85 44.36
N ARG A 221 44.29 -88.78 45.16
CA ARG A 221 44.79 -88.75 46.54
C ARG A 221 44.11 -89.80 47.42
N GLU A 222 42.80 -89.96 47.32
CA GLU A 222 42.04 -91.00 48.05
C GLU A 222 42.49 -92.41 47.65
N LYS A 223 42.71 -92.65 46.35
CA LYS A 223 43.24 -93.93 45.85
C LYS A 223 44.64 -94.18 46.38
N GLU A 224 45.55 -93.20 46.30
CA GLU A 224 46.90 -93.33 46.85
C GLU A 224 46.90 -93.57 48.37
N LEU A 225 46.03 -92.88 49.11
CA LEU A 225 45.85 -93.11 50.54
C LEU A 225 45.31 -94.51 50.83
N ALA A 226 44.36 -95.00 50.03
CA ALA A 226 43.82 -96.35 50.15
C ALA A 226 44.90 -97.41 49.84
N ASP A 227 45.67 -97.24 48.78
CA ASP A 227 46.78 -98.12 48.40
C ASP A 227 47.86 -98.16 49.50
N ARG A 228 48.23 -97.00 50.05
CA ARG A 228 49.16 -96.91 51.20
C ARG A 228 48.60 -97.57 52.44
N ARG A 229 47.31 -97.39 52.76
CA ARG A 229 46.64 -98.07 53.88
C ARG A 229 46.64 -99.58 53.69
N ALA A 230 46.37 -100.07 52.49
CA ALA A 230 46.40 -101.50 52.16
C ALA A 230 47.81 -102.09 52.32
N LEU A 231 48.86 -101.39 51.85
CA LEU A 231 50.25 -101.79 52.04
C LEU A 231 50.65 -101.85 53.53
N VAL A 232 50.25 -100.84 54.31
CA VAL A 232 50.49 -100.81 55.76
C VAL A 232 49.76 -101.98 56.43
N GLN A 233 48.49 -102.21 56.08
CA GLN A 233 47.71 -103.32 56.61
C GLN A 233 48.34 -104.68 56.27
N GLN A 234 48.77 -104.89 55.03
CA GLN A 234 49.48 -106.11 54.60
C GLN A 234 50.78 -106.31 55.39
N LYS A 235 51.55 -105.24 55.65
CA LYS A 235 52.76 -105.30 56.50
C LYS A 235 52.42 -105.66 57.94
N VAL A 236 51.36 -105.08 58.50
CA VAL A 236 50.89 -105.40 59.86
C VAL A 236 50.46 -106.87 59.95
N GLU A 237 49.68 -107.37 58.98
CA GLU A 237 49.27 -108.78 58.92
C GLU A 237 50.48 -109.72 58.77
N MET A 238 51.45 -109.37 57.93
CA MET A 238 52.69 -110.14 57.77
C MET A 238 53.51 -110.15 59.07
N ASN A 239 53.67 -108.99 59.72
CA ASN A 239 54.36 -108.89 61.01
C ASN A 239 53.63 -109.68 62.10
N GLN A 240 52.30 -109.63 62.17
CA GLN A 240 51.52 -110.44 63.10
C GLN A 240 51.69 -111.94 62.83
N ARG A 241 51.77 -112.37 61.56
CA ARG A 241 52.07 -113.77 61.20
C ARG A 241 53.47 -114.17 61.64
N LEU A 242 54.47 -113.31 61.42
CA LEU A 242 55.84 -113.52 61.88
C LEU A 242 55.91 -113.58 63.41
N GLU A 243 55.26 -112.67 64.12
CA GLU A 243 55.18 -112.68 65.59
C GLU A 243 54.49 -113.94 66.11
N LYS A 244 53.42 -114.43 65.47
CA LYS A 244 52.80 -115.71 65.84
C LYS A 244 53.76 -116.89 65.62
N ARG A 245 54.51 -116.89 64.51
CA ARG A 245 55.51 -117.93 64.23
C ARG A 245 56.69 -117.86 65.20
N ASP A 246 57.13 -116.66 65.58
CA ASP A 246 58.21 -116.44 66.53
C ASP A 246 57.76 -116.76 67.96
N LYS A 247 56.51 -116.47 68.33
CA LYS A 247 55.91 -116.96 69.59
C LYS A 247 55.87 -118.48 69.62
N MET A 248 55.42 -119.13 68.54
CA MET A 248 55.42 -120.60 68.45
C MET A 248 56.86 -121.19 68.45
N ARG A 249 57.84 -120.51 67.84
CA ARG A 249 59.26 -120.88 67.94
C ARG A 249 59.81 -120.68 69.35
N ARG A 250 59.48 -119.59 70.04
CA ARG A 250 59.88 -119.37 71.44
C ARG A 250 59.21 -120.37 72.37
N GLU A 251 57.96 -120.74 72.13
CA GLU A 251 57.26 -121.81 72.85
C GLU A 251 57.90 -123.19 72.59
N MET A 252 58.34 -123.49 71.36
CA MET A 252 59.16 -124.68 71.06
C MET A 252 60.56 -124.62 71.69
N GLN A 253 61.22 -123.46 71.68
CA GLN A 253 62.57 -123.25 72.22
C GLN A 253 62.59 -123.23 73.77
N LEU A 254 61.44 -123.04 74.42
CA LEU A 254 61.25 -123.27 75.85
C LEU A 254 61.03 -124.76 76.19
N VAL A 255 60.89 -125.64 75.19
CA VAL A 255 60.70 -127.09 75.35
C VAL A 255 61.92 -127.91 74.89
N GLU A 256 62.82 -127.36 74.07
CA GLU A 256 64.12 -127.99 73.74
C GLU A 256 65.29 -127.11 74.22
N GLY A 257 65.89 -127.53 75.33
CA GLY A 257 67.11 -126.92 75.87
C GLY A 257 68.40 -127.41 75.20
N GLY A 258 69.48 -126.69 75.48
CA GLY A 258 70.84 -127.27 75.55
C GLY A 258 71.84 -126.81 74.49
N GLU A 259 72.79 -125.99 74.96
CA GLU A 259 74.25 -126.11 74.72
C GLU A 259 74.82 -126.00 73.29
N GLN A 260 75.57 -124.92 73.01
CA GLN A 260 77.04 -124.90 73.16
C GLN A 260 77.64 -123.58 72.68
N ALA A 261 78.56 -123.06 73.48
CA ALA A 261 79.51 -121.99 73.16
C ALA A 261 80.88 -122.62 72.83
N ASP A 262 81.65 -122.03 71.92
CA ASP A 262 83.08 -121.67 72.16
C ASP A 262 83.73 -120.95 70.95
N PRO A 263 84.94 -120.34 71.09
CA PRO A 263 85.26 -119.03 70.53
C PRO A 263 86.47 -119.11 69.58
N SER A 264 86.80 -118.01 68.90
CA SER A 264 88.18 -117.79 68.42
C SER A 264 88.41 -116.34 68.04
N GLU A 265 88.85 -115.57 69.03
CA GLU A 265 89.63 -114.35 68.85
C GLU A 265 91.06 -114.71 68.42
N SER A 266 91.45 -114.41 67.17
CA SER A 266 92.88 -114.24 66.87
C SER A 266 93.22 -113.49 65.57
N ASN A 267 92.30 -112.76 64.95
CA ASN A 267 92.59 -112.00 63.71
C ASN A 267 92.10 -110.55 63.72
N MET A 268 91.82 -109.96 64.89
CA MET A 268 91.27 -108.60 64.98
C MET A 268 92.33 -107.48 65.15
N LYS A 269 93.61 -107.81 65.35
CA LYS A 269 94.65 -106.79 65.65
C LYS A 269 95.41 -106.22 64.45
N LYS A 270 95.24 -106.74 63.23
CA LYS A 270 95.81 -106.14 62.01
C LYS A 270 94.78 -105.36 61.17
N THR A 271 93.50 -105.64 61.37
CA THR A 271 92.39 -104.92 60.72
C THR A 271 92.12 -103.57 61.37
N LEU A 272 92.30 -103.43 62.69
CA LEU A 272 92.08 -102.17 63.41
C LEU A 272 93.05 -101.04 63.00
N PHE A 273 94.28 -101.35 62.60
CA PHE A 273 95.25 -100.33 62.16
C PHE A 273 94.94 -99.81 60.75
N SER A 274 94.46 -100.69 59.86
CA SER A 274 93.95 -100.33 58.54
C SER A 274 92.63 -99.56 58.65
N THR A 275 91.74 -99.94 59.56
CA THR A 275 90.47 -99.24 59.80
C THR A 275 90.70 -97.87 60.46
N ALA A 276 91.68 -97.71 61.34
CA ALA A 276 92.03 -96.40 61.92
C ALA A 276 92.66 -95.44 60.88
N PHE A 277 93.47 -95.94 59.96
CA PHE A 277 94.06 -95.12 58.89
C PHE A 277 93.04 -94.74 57.79
N HIS A 278 92.15 -95.67 57.42
CA HIS A 278 91.01 -95.36 56.55
C HIS A 278 89.97 -94.48 57.24
N SER A 279 89.80 -94.57 58.57
CA SER A 279 88.93 -93.67 59.33
C SER A 279 89.48 -92.25 59.38
N ALA A 280 90.80 -92.05 59.54
CA ALA A 280 91.41 -90.72 59.51
C ALA A 280 91.38 -90.07 58.11
N LEU A 281 91.54 -90.86 57.04
CA LEU A 281 91.42 -90.36 55.66
C LEU A 281 89.95 -90.07 55.30
N ASN A 282 89.00 -90.91 55.75
CA ASN A 282 87.57 -90.62 55.64
C ASN A 282 87.15 -89.45 56.53
N GLU A 283 87.76 -89.23 57.69
CA GLU A 283 87.48 -88.10 58.59
C GLU A 283 87.95 -86.79 57.99
N HIS A 284 89.08 -86.76 57.27
CA HIS A 284 89.49 -85.57 56.51
C HIS A 284 88.58 -85.30 55.30
N VAL A 285 88.14 -86.34 54.58
CA VAL A 285 87.17 -86.20 53.47
C VAL A 285 85.79 -85.81 54.01
N LEU A 286 85.33 -86.39 55.11
CA LEU A 286 84.10 -86.00 55.79
C LEU A 286 84.19 -84.59 56.35
N GLU A 287 85.33 -84.17 56.91
CA GLU A 287 85.54 -82.79 57.36
C GLU A 287 85.52 -81.80 56.20
N GLU A 288 86.11 -82.13 55.05
CA GLU A 288 86.02 -81.28 53.86
C GLU A 288 84.58 -81.22 53.33
N GLU A 289 83.86 -82.34 53.29
CA GLU A 289 82.44 -82.35 52.93
C GLU A 289 81.58 -81.64 53.98
N GLN A 290 81.90 -81.73 55.27
CA GLN A 290 81.22 -81.01 56.35
C GLN A 290 81.46 -79.51 56.23
N LYS A 291 82.70 -79.08 55.91
CA LYS A 291 83.05 -77.68 55.66
C LYS A 291 82.34 -77.14 54.41
N LYS A 292 82.14 -77.96 53.38
CA LYS A 292 81.30 -77.62 52.22
C LYS A 292 79.82 -77.49 52.64
N ILE A 293 79.31 -78.42 53.44
CA ILE A 293 77.93 -78.35 53.94
C ILE A 293 77.72 -77.11 54.82
N THR A 294 78.64 -76.80 55.73
CA THR A 294 78.52 -75.59 56.57
C THR A 294 78.62 -74.30 55.76
N THR A 295 79.49 -74.26 54.75
CA THR A 295 79.56 -73.09 53.84
C THR A 295 78.29 -72.95 53.00
N TYR A 296 77.71 -74.05 52.51
CA TYR A 296 76.40 -74.01 51.85
C TYR A 296 75.29 -73.61 52.82
N GLU A 297 75.25 -74.13 54.05
CA GLU A 297 74.27 -73.76 55.07
C GLU A 297 74.37 -72.28 55.47
N GLU A 298 75.58 -71.73 55.59
CA GLU A 298 75.80 -70.30 55.85
C GLU A 298 75.36 -69.44 54.66
N ALA A 299 75.65 -69.87 53.43
CA ALA A 299 75.16 -69.19 52.22
C ALA A 299 73.63 -69.23 52.16
N PHE A 300 73.01 -70.37 52.48
CA PHE A 300 71.56 -70.51 52.53
C PHE A 300 70.93 -69.70 53.66
N ARG A 301 71.55 -69.59 54.85
CA ARG A 301 71.06 -68.67 55.91
C ARG A 301 71.10 -67.22 55.46
N LYS A 302 72.17 -66.78 54.79
CA LYS A 302 72.23 -65.42 54.23
C LYS A 302 71.12 -65.17 53.22
N ILE A 303 70.84 -66.14 52.34
CA ILE A 303 69.72 -66.05 51.39
C ILE A 303 68.39 -66.05 52.13
N LYS A 304 68.23 -66.87 53.17
CA LYS A 304 67.03 -66.96 54.02
C LYS A 304 66.73 -65.62 54.70
N ASP A 305 67.76 -65.00 55.27
CA ASP A 305 67.66 -63.72 55.96
C ASP A 305 67.38 -62.57 54.96
N ALA A 306 67.98 -62.59 53.77
CA ALA A 306 67.76 -61.59 52.73
C ALA A 306 66.39 -61.71 52.05
N THR A 307 65.88 -62.93 51.88
CA THR A 307 64.57 -63.20 51.25
C THR A 307 63.41 -63.20 52.26
N GLY A 308 63.70 -63.36 53.56
CA GLY A 308 62.70 -63.37 54.64
C GLY A 308 61.81 -64.62 54.66
N VAL A 309 62.24 -65.72 54.05
CA VAL A 309 61.43 -66.91 53.82
C VAL A 309 61.85 -68.07 54.74
N SER A 310 60.89 -68.78 55.32
CA SER A 310 61.16 -69.79 56.37
C SER A 310 61.59 -71.17 55.83
N ASP A 311 61.15 -71.52 54.62
CA ASP A 311 61.30 -72.85 54.01
C ASP A 311 62.16 -72.80 52.74
N VAL A 312 63.05 -73.78 52.57
CA VAL A 312 64.00 -73.88 51.44
C VAL A 312 63.25 -74.06 50.12
N ASN A 313 62.14 -74.81 50.12
CA ASN A 313 61.34 -75.00 48.91
C ASN A 313 60.64 -73.70 48.47
N GLU A 314 60.25 -72.84 49.42
CA GLU A 314 59.63 -71.55 49.10
C GLU A 314 60.66 -70.57 48.52
N VAL A 315 61.92 -70.63 48.97
CA VAL A 315 63.04 -69.88 48.34
C VAL A 315 63.23 -70.34 46.89
N ILE A 316 63.29 -71.65 46.63
CA ILE A 316 63.47 -72.19 45.27
C ILE A 316 62.30 -71.80 44.36
N GLN A 317 61.05 -71.90 44.84
CA GLN A 317 59.89 -71.47 44.06
C GLN A 317 59.90 -69.97 43.79
N LYS A 318 60.27 -69.13 44.76
CA LYS A 318 60.37 -67.68 44.53
C LYS A 318 61.48 -67.35 43.55
N PHE A 319 62.62 -68.02 43.59
CA PHE A 319 63.68 -67.83 42.60
C PHE A 319 63.23 -68.24 41.19
N LEU A 320 62.56 -69.39 41.04
CA LEU A 320 62.07 -69.84 39.74
C LEU A 320 60.95 -68.92 39.20
N THR A 321 60.03 -68.48 40.06
CA THR A 321 58.93 -67.58 39.67
C THR A 321 59.37 -66.12 39.55
N GLN A 322 60.50 -65.72 40.13
CA GLN A 322 61.05 -64.38 40.02
C GLN A 322 61.48 -64.07 38.58
N ASP A 323 62.11 -65.02 37.90
CA ASP A 323 62.49 -64.83 36.48
C ASP A 323 61.26 -64.76 35.58
N GLU A 324 60.24 -65.58 35.84
CA GLU A 324 58.96 -65.54 35.10
C GLU A 324 58.20 -64.22 35.36
N THR A 325 58.12 -63.77 36.61
CA THR A 325 57.47 -62.50 36.95
C THR A 325 58.24 -61.31 36.42
N HIS A 326 59.58 -61.34 36.45
CA HIS A 326 60.42 -60.32 35.83
C HIS A 326 60.23 -60.29 34.31
N SER A 327 60.24 -61.45 33.65
CA SER A 327 59.97 -61.56 32.21
C SER A 327 58.59 -61.00 31.86
N ASN A 328 57.56 -61.35 32.62
CA ASN A 328 56.20 -60.84 32.42
C ASN A 328 56.11 -59.32 32.62
N LEU A 329 56.77 -58.76 33.65
CA LEU A 329 56.85 -57.32 33.87
C LEU A 329 57.58 -56.59 32.74
N VAL A 330 58.66 -57.17 32.20
CA VAL A 330 59.37 -56.63 31.04
C VAL A 330 58.46 -56.65 29.80
N VAL A 331 57.71 -57.72 29.56
CA VAL A 331 56.74 -57.80 28.47
C VAL A 331 55.63 -56.75 28.64
N MET A 332 55.03 -56.64 29.83
CA MET A 332 54.00 -55.64 30.11
C MET A 332 54.52 -54.21 29.96
N THR A 333 55.77 -53.95 30.36
CA THR A 333 56.42 -52.65 30.21
C THR A 333 56.62 -52.33 28.73
N LYS A 334 57.04 -53.31 27.93
CA LYS A 334 57.22 -53.16 26.48
C LYS A 334 55.88 -52.94 25.78
N GLU A 335 54.82 -53.65 26.17
CA GLU A 335 53.47 -53.45 25.63
C GLU A 335 52.89 -52.09 26.03
N ALA A 336 53.07 -51.67 27.28
CA ALA A 336 52.67 -50.36 27.74
C ALA A 336 53.41 -49.25 26.97
N GLN A 337 54.72 -49.40 26.77
CA GLN A 337 55.51 -48.47 25.97
C GLN A 337 55.03 -48.41 24.52
N ALA A 338 54.77 -49.57 23.89
CA ALA A 338 54.23 -49.61 22.53
C ALA A 338 52.85 -48.93 22.42
N ARG A 339 51.98 -49.08 23.44
CA ARG A 339 50.70 -48.36 23.50
C ARG A 339 50.88 -46.86 23.66
N ILE A 340 51.84 -46.42 24.48
CA ILE A 340 52.16 -45.00 24.65
C ILE A 340 52.65 -44.40 23.32
N ASP A 341 53.52 -45.12 22.60
CA ASP A 341 54.05 -44.68 21.31
C ASP A 341 52.93 -44.60 20.25
N ALA A 342 52.05 -45.60 20.18
CA ALA A 342 50.89 -45.60 19.28
C ALA A 342 49.91 -44.45 19.59
N LEU A 343 49.60 -44.20 20.87
CA LEU A 343 48.75 -43.09 21.28
C LEU A 343 49.40 -41.72 21.01
N ASN A 344 50.73 -41.62 21.14
CA ASN A 344 51.45 -40.40 20.78
C ASN A 344 51.42 -40.15 19.27
N GLU A 345 51.51 -41.20 18.45
CA GLU A 345 51.38 -41.10 17.00
C GLU A 345 49.96 -40.71 16.58
N GLU A 346 48.92 -41.33 17.17
CA GLU A 346 47.52 -40.94 16.95
C GLU A 346 47.27 -39.48 17.36
N LYS A 347 47.81 -39.06 18.52
CA LYS A 347 47.76 -37.67 18.97
C LYS A 347 48.48 -36.73 18.01
N ALA A 348 49.61 -37.13 17.44
CA ALA A 348 50.34 -36.34 16.45
C ALA A 348 49.54 -36.21 15.14
N GLN A 349 48.94 -37.30 14.66
CA GLN A 349 48.06 -37.29 13.49
C GLN A 349 46.81 -36.45 13.72
N ALA A 350 46.17 -36.56 14.89
CA ALA A 350 45.02 -35.74 15.26
C ALA A 350 45.39 -34.26 15.37
N LYS A 351 46.55 -33.93 15.94
CA LYS A 351 47.08 -32.56 15.94
C LYS A 351 47.36 -32.05 14.53
N ALA A 352 47.97 -32.86 13.68
CA ALA A 352 48.24 -32.50 12.28
C ALA A 352 46.94 -32.25 11.52
N LYS A 353 45.91 -33.09 11.69
CA LYS A 353 44.56 -32.85 11.12
C LYS A 353 43.92 -31.59 11.69
N VAL A 354 44.09 -31.31 12.98
CA VAL A 354 43.57 -30.07 13.59
C VAL A 354 44.32 -28.86 13.07
N GLU A 355 45.63 -28.93 12.86
CA GLU A 355 46.39 -27.84 12.23
C GLU A 355 46.01 -27.69 10.76
N GLU A 356 45.88 -28.79 10.01
CA GLU A 356 45.36 -28.77 8.66
C GLU A 356 43.97 -28.14 8.62
N ILE A 357 43.05 -28.45 9.54
CA ILE A 357 41.73 -27.82 9.60
C ILE A 357 41.81 -26.36 10.07
N LYS A 358 42.68 -26.01 11.02
CA LYS A 358 42.86 -24.63 11.48
C LYS A 358 43.51 -23.74 10.42
N TYR A 359 44.43 -24.29 9.62
CA TYR A 359 45.14 -23.55 8.59
C TYR A 359 44.49 -23.67 7.20
N SER A 360 43.71 -24.72 6.92
CA SER A 360 42.85 -24.81 5.73
C SER A 360 41.46 -24.20 5.93
N GLY A 361 40.96 -24.14 7.16
CA GLY A 361 39.64 -23.60 7.52
C GLY A 361 39.66 -22.21 8.15
N THR A 362 40.82 -21.70 8.60
CA THR A 362 40.88 -20.40 9.30
C THR A 362 42.09 -19.51 8.95
N GLY A 363 42.86 -19.82 7.89
CA GLY A 363 43.84 -18.91 7.26
C GLY A 363 43.36 -18.37 5.91
N SER A 364 42.56 -17.30 5.87
CA SER A 364 42.97 -15.91 5.55
C SER A 364 43.97 -15.84 4.38
N LEU A 365 43.57 -15.61 3.12
CA LEU A 365 43.09 -14.32 2.57
C LEU A 365 42.00 -14.48 1.49
N GLY A 366 41.74 -15.70 1.00
CA GLY A 366 40.77 -15.94 -0.07
C GLY A 366 39.32 -15.92 0.39
N SER A 367 38.99 -16.65 1.47
CA SER A 367 37.60 -16.80 1.93
C SER A 367 36.99 -15.48 2.42
N ARG A 368 37.74 -14.64 3.14
CA ARG A 368 37.25 -13.31 3.55
C ARG A 368 37.13 -12.34 2.38
N ARG A 369 38.08 -12.33 1.44
CA ARG A 369 37.93 -11.54 0.20
C ARG A 369 36.73 -11.96 -0.63
N ILE A 370 36.48 -13.26 -0.73
CA ILE A 370 35.33 -13.79 -1.46
C ILE A 370 34.02 -13.40 -0.76
N VAL A 371 33.98 -13.45 0.57
CA VAL A 371 32.83 -12.96 1.34
C VAL A 371 32.66 -11.45 1.19
N ASP A 372 33.72 -10.66 1.32
CA ASP A 372 33.69 -9.21 1.12
C ASP A 372 33.30 -8.85 -0.33
N GLU A 373 33.74 -9.62 -1.33
CA GLU A 373 33.34 -9.50 -2.73
C GLU A 373 31.86 -9.84 -2.92
N PHE A 374 31.37 -10.93 -2.31
CA PHE A 374 29.95 -11.27 -2.38
C PHE A 374 29.08 -10.25 -1.64
N GLU A 375 29.52 -9.72 -0.49
CA GLU A 375 28.85 -8.65 0.22
C GLU A 375 28.84 -7.35 -0.60
N SER A 376 29.95 -7.03 -1.27
CA SER A 376 30.04 -5.91 -2.21
C SER A 376 29.11 -6.09 -3.40
N HIS A 377 29.10 -7.26 -4.03
CA HIS A 377 28.20 -7.59 -5.14
C HIS A 377 26.73 -7.55 -4.72
N LEU A 378 26.42 -8.01 -3.51
CA LEU A 378 25.07 -7.99 -2.94
C LEU A 378 24.63 -6.55 -2.63
N SER A 379 25.52 -5.73 -2.07
CA SER A 379 25.29 -4.30 -1.84
C SER A 379 25.09 -3.54 -3.15
N GLU A 380 25.89 -3.83 -4.18
CA GLU A 380 25.77 -3.21 -5.50
C GLU A 380 24.50 -3.64 -6.21
N ALA A 381 24.14 -4.93 -6.15
CA ALA A 381 22.91 -5.47 -6.69
C ALA A 381 21.67 -4.87 -6.00
N ASN A 382 21.70 -4.75 -4.66
CA ASN A 382 20.64 -4.08 -3.90
C ASN A 382 20.52 -2.61 -4.27
N SER A 383 21.64 -1.90 -4.38
CA SER A 383 21.66 -0.50 -4.79
C SER A 383 21.17 -0.29 -6.23
N LYS A 384 21.42 -1.26 -7.14
CA LYS A 384 20.87 -1.25 -8.50
C LYS A 384 19.37 -1.54 -8.49
N CYS A 385 18.92 -2.51 -7.68
CA CYS A 385 17.52 -2.86 -7.52
C CYS A 385 16.72 -1.65 -6.98
N GLU A 386 17.21 -0.98 -5.94
CA GLU A 386 16.54 0.18 -5.36
C GLU A 386 16.47 1.36 -6.34
N ARG A 387 17.55 1.63 -7.08
CA ARG A 387 17.55 2.64 -8.16
C ARG A 387 16.54 2.31 -9.27
N ASN A 388 16.45 1.03 -9.67
CA ASN A 388 15.50 0.59 -10.68
C ASN A 388 14.05 0.66 -10.18
N LYS A 389 13.81 0.30 -8.92
CA LYS A 389 12.52 0.43 -8.26
C LYS A 389 12.06 1.88 -8.22
N GLN A 390 12.92 2.81 -7.81
CA GLN A 390 12.60 4.24 -7.83
C GLN A 390 12.35 4.79 -9.24
N LYS A 391 13.08 4.31 -10.25
CA LYS A 391 12.79 4.64 -11.67
C LYS A 391 11.43 4.11 -12.10
N TYR A 392 11.12 2.85 -11.76
CA TYR A 392 9.84 2.23 -12.06
C TYR A 392 8.68 2.96 -11.38
N GLU A 393 8.80 3.29 -10.09
CA GLU A 393 7.77 4.06 -9.36
C GLU A 393 7.53 5.43 -9.99
N ARG A 394 8.59 6.12 -10.44
CA ARG A 394 8.45 7.39 -11.17
C ARG A 394 7.73 7.21 -12.51
N ILE A 395 8.13 6.22 -13.31
CA ILE A 395 7.52 5.94 -14.61
C ILE A 395 6.07 5.49 -14.44
N ALA A 396 5.76 4.67 -13.44
CA ALA A 396 4.41 4.23 -13.13
C ALA A 396 3.49 5.41 -12.75
N LYS A 397 3.99 6.37 -11.96
CA LYS A 397 3.24 7.61 -11.67
C LYS A 397 2.96 8.42 -12.94
N ILE A 398 3.95 8.56 -13.83
CA ILE A 398 3.76 9.24 -15.11
C ILE A 398 2.73 8.48 -15.95
N LEU A 399 2.80 7.16 -16.02
CA LEU A 399 1.87 6.32 -16.79
C LEU A 399 0.43 6.45 -16.27
N ILE A 400 0.22 6.50 -14.96
CA ILE A 400 -1.09 6.76 -14.35
C ILE A 400 -1.62 8.13 -14.78
N ASN A 401 -0.79 9.18 -14.69
CA ASN A 401 -1.19 10.52 -15.10
C ASN A 401 -1.53 10.59 -16.60
N VAL A 402 -0.74 9.92 -17.44
CA VAL A 402 -1.02 9.82 -18.89
C VAL A 402 -2.34 9.09 -19.12
N LYS A 403 -2.58 7.95 -18.46
CA LYS A 403 -3.83 7.19 -18.58
C LYS A 403 -5.04 8.04 -18.22
N SER A 404 -5.02 8.74 -17.09
CA SER A 404 -6.10 9.65 -16.69
C SER A 404 -6.27 10.83 -17.66
N GLY A 405 -5.17 11.35 -18.22
CA GLY A 405 -5.22 12.39 -19.25
C GLY A 405 -5.84 11.91 -20.56
N VAL A 406 -5.51 10.69 -21.00
CA VAL A 406 -6.10 10.04 -22.18
C VAL A 406 -7.57 9.71 -21.94
N GLU A 407 -7.95 9.27 -20.73
CA GLU A 407 -9.35 9.02 -20.33
C GLU A 407 -10.18 10.27 -20.50
N HIS A 408 -9.72 11.36 -19.90
CA HIS A 408 -10.42 12.62 -19.93
C HIS A 408 -10.47 13.23 -21.35
N LEU A 409 -9.45 12.97 -22.18
CA LEU A 409 -9.48 13.36 -23.59
C LEU A 409 -10.50 12.51 -24.37
N ALA A 410 -10.55 11.20 -24.14
CA ALA A 410 -11.50 10.30 -24.77
C ALA A 410 -12.94 10.65 -24.40
N ASP A 411 -13.22 10.96 -23.13
CA ASP A 411 -14.53 11.42 -22.64
C ASP A 411 -14.96 12.71 -23.33
N LYS A 412 -14.07 13.69 -23.47
CA LYS A 412 -14.38 14.96 -24.17
C LYS A 412 -14.64 14.78 -25.67
N LEU A 413 -14.03 13.77 -26.28
CA LEU A 413 -14.17 13.45 -27.69
C LEU A 413 -15.22 12.36 -27.95
N GLU A 414 -15.96 11.92 -26.93
CA GLU A 414 -17.06 10.95 -27.06
C GLU A 414 -18.12 11.37 -28.13
N PRO A 415 -18.52 12.66 -28.24
CA PRO A 415 -19.53 13.07 -29.22
C PRO A 415 -19.10 12.96 -30.69
N ILE A 416 -17.80 12.81 -30.95
CA ILE A 416 -17.25 12.78 -32.30
C ILE A 416 -17.14 11.34 -32.76
N GLN A 417 -17.99 10.97 -33.72
CA GLN A 417 -18.00 9.62 -34.28
C GLN A 417 -16.89 9.46 -35.32
N VAL A 418 -16.10 8.40 -35.20
CA VAL A 418 -15.09 7.96 -36.17
C VAL A 418 -15.34 6.49 -36.48
N ASP A 419 -15.08 6.05 -37.71
CA ASP A 419 -15.32 4.68 -38.19
C ASP A 419 -14.27 3.68 -37.65
N GLN A 420 -13.97 3.75 -36.34
CA GLN A 420 -13.04 2.85 -35.64
C GLN A 420 -13.76 2.24 -34.43
N GLU A 421 -13.55 0.94 -34.18
CA GLU A 421 -14.14 0.22 -33.05
C GLU A 421 -13.66 0.82 -31.72
N ALA A 422 -14.59 1.03 -30.78
CA ALA A 422 -14.27 1.58 -29.47
C ALA A 422 -13.40 0.60 -28.68
N VAL A 423 -12.13 0.97 -28.43
CA VAL A 423 -11.19 0.13 -27.67
C VAL A 423 -11.31 0.47 -26.20
N VAL A 424 -11.52 -0.56 -25.37
CA VAL A 424 -11.60 -0.41 -23.91
C VAL A 424 -10.21 -0.07 -23.35
N MET A 425 -10.14 0.93 -22.46
CA MET A 425 -8.87 1.41 -21.95
C MET A 425 -8.29 0.47 -20.88
N THR A 426 -7.16 -0.14 -21.21
CA THR A 426 -6.35 -1.03 -20.38
C THR A 426 -4.87 -0.61 -20.48
N ASP A 427 -4.01 -1.11 -19.59
CA ASP A 427 -2.61 -0.68 -19.53
C ASP A 427 -1.81 -0.99 -20.81
N SER A 428 -2.26 -1.95 -21.62
CA SER A 428 -1.71 -2.26 -22.95
C SER A 428 -2.33 -1.44 -24.10
N THR A 429 -3.55 -0.93 -23.92
CA THR A 429 -4.33 -0.27 -24.99
C THR A 429 -4.34 1.26 -24.89
N VAL A 430 -3.62 1.87 -23.95
CA VAL A 430 -3.54 3.35 -23.79
C VAL A 430 -3.09 4.05 -25.07
N VAL A 431 -2.14 3.46 -25.81
CA VAL A 431 -1.62 4.03 -27.07
C VAL A 431 -2.68 3.96 -28.18
N GLU A 432 -3.46 2.88 -28.21
CA GLU A 432 -4.54 2.69 -29.19
C GLU A 432 -5.67 3.69 -28.95
N VAL A 433 -6.07 3.90 -27.70
CA VAL A 433 -7.07 4.92 -27.32
C VAL A 433 -6.57 6.32 -27.66
N LEU A 434 -5.27 6.61 -27.45
CA LEU A 434 -4.69 7.89 -27.82
C LEU A 434 -4.72 8.14 -29.34
N ALA A 435 -4.44 7.10 -30.15
CA ALA A 435 -4.55 7.18 -31.61
C ALA A 435 -6.00 7.41 -32.07
N GLN A 436 -6.98 6.83 -31.37
CA GLN A 436 -8.40 7.13 -31.61
C GLN A 436 -8.76 8.57 -31.28
N CYS A 437 -8.24 9.11 -30.17
CA CYS A 437 -8.39 10.52 -29.82
C CYS A 437 -7.77 11.44 -30.88
N GLU A 438 -6.60 11.09 -31.42
CA GLU A 438 -5.96 11.81 -32.53
C GLU A 438 -6.84 11.82 -33.78
N ALA A 439 -7.37 10.67 -34.20
CA ALA A 439 -8.27 10.58 -35.35
C ALA A 439 -9.56 11.40 -35.17
N LYS A 440 -10.13 11.40 -33.95
CA LYS A 440 -11.29 12.23 -33.60
C LYS A 440 -10.98 13.73 -33.63
N LEU A 441 -9.80 14.14 -33.14
CA LEU A 441 -9.35 15.53 -33.19
C LEU A 441 -9.12 16.00 -34.62
N MET A 442 -8.50 15.18 -35.47
CA MET A 442 -8.33 15.49 -36.90
C MET A 442 -9.67 15.71 -37.58
N ARG A 443 -10.66 14.83 -37.34
CA ARG A 443 -12.02 14.99 -37.88
C ARG A 443 -12.70 16.27 -37.39
N LEU A 444 -12.48 16.64 -36.12
CA LEU A 444 -13.03 17.88 -35.58
C LEU A 444 -12.36 19.12 -36.19
N MET A 445 -11.06 19.05 -36.47
CA MET A 445 -10.32 20.10 -37.17
C MET A 445 -10.87 20.32 -38.59
N ASP A 446 -11.13 19.23 -39.33
CA ASP A 446 -11.74 19.29 -40.66
C ASP A 446 -13.15 19.94 -40.63
N ILE A 447 -13.95 19.62 -39.60
CA ILE A 447 -15.29 20.22 -39.41
C ILE A 447 -15.19 21.72 -39.15
N VAL A 448 -14.26 22.14 -38.28
CA VAL A 448 -14.07 23.56 -37.95
C VAL A 448 -13.55 24.35 -39.15
N GLU A 449 -12.63 23.79 -39.94
CA GLU A 449 -12.16 24.41 -41.17
C GLU A 449 -13.28 24.53 -42.22
N GLY A 450 -14.13 23.50 -42.36
CA GLY A 450 -15.32 23.53 -43.22
C GLY A 450 -16.34 24.59 -42.79
N ASP A 451 -16.59 24.73 -41.49
CA ASP A 451 -17.48 25.74 -40.94
C ASP A 451 -16.92 27.17 -41.12
N GLN A 452 -15.61 27.36 -41.01
CA GLN A 452 -14.97 28.65 -41.30
C GLN A 452 -15.07 29.03 -42.79
N GLN A 453 -14.86 28.07 -43.68
CA GLN A 453 -14.97 28.30 -45.13
C GLN A 453 -16.42 28.59 -45.55
N SER A 454 -17.40 27.89 -44.96
CA SER A 454 -18.82 28.16 -45.21
C SER A 454 -19.26 29.51 -44.64
N ALA A 455 -18.80 29.90 -43.45
CA ALA A 455 -19.06 31.21 -42.87
C ALA A 455 -18.48 32.35 -43.74
N GLN A 456 -17.23 32.20 -44.21
CA GLN A 456 -16.61 33.15 -45.14
C GLN A 456 -17.34 33.21 -46.50
N GLN A 457 -17.82 32.07 -47.02
CA GLN A 457 -18.65 32.06 -48.23
C GLN A 457 -19.99 32.78 -48.03
N VAL A 458 -20.68 32.57 -46.90
CA VAL A 458 -21.95 33.24 -46.61
C VAL A 458 -21.75 34.75 -46.45
N ASP A 459 -20.68 35.19 -45.78
CA ASP A 459 -20.34 36.62 -45.66
C ASP A 459 -19.98 37.25 -47.01
N SER A 460 -19.19 36.56 -47.85
CA SER A 460 -18.88 37.04 -49.20
C SER A 460 -20.12 37.13 -50.09
N HIS A 461 -21.02 36.14 -50.00
CA HIS A 461 -22.26 36.10 -50.77
C HIS A 461 -23.29 37.13 -50.26
N ALA A 462 -23.28 37.45 -48.96
CA ALA A 462 -24.06 38.54 -48.38
C ALA A 462 -23.53 39.92 -48.80
N GLN A 463 -22.20 40.10 -48.85
CA GLN A 463 -21.55 41.30 -49.38
C GLN A 463 -21.85 41.50 -50.87
N ASP A 464 -21.78 40.43 -51.67
CA ASP A 464 -22.14 40.46 -53.10
C ASP A 464 -23.62 40.77 -53.33
N LYS A 465 -24.54 40.23 -52.51
CA LYS A 465 -25.97 40.59 -52.56
C LYS A 465 -26.21 42.05 -52.16
N LEU A 466 -25.46 42.57 -51.18
CA LEU A 466 -25.53 43.97 -50.76
C LEU A 466 -25.04 44.90 -51.88
N LEU A 467 -23.88 44.61 -52.47
CA LEU A 467 -23.34 45.30 -53.65
C LEU A 467 -24.30 45.24 -54.84
N ALA A 468 -24.84 44.05 -55.16
CA ALA A 468 -25.83 43.88 -56.22
C ALA A 468 -27.12 44.67 -55.94
N SER A 469 -27.56 44.77 -54.69
CA SER A 469 -28.73 45.58 -54.31
C SER A 469 -28.45 47.09 -54.41
N GLN A 470 -27.24 47.56 -54.05
CA GLN A 470 -26.82 48.95 -54.22
C GLN A 470 -26.68 49.32 -55.69
N VAL A 471 -26.13 48.42 -56.53
CA VAL A 471 -26.05 48.59 -57.99
C VAL A 471 -27.46 48.60 -58.60
N ARG A 472 -28.36 47.71 -58.18
CA ARG A 472 -29.77 47.70 -58.64
C ARG A 472 -30.50 48.98 -58.25
N ARG A 473 -30.26 49.49 -57.03
CA ARG A 473 -30.79 50.78 -56.55
C ARG A 473 -30.22 51.98 -57.33
N CYS A 474 -28.96 51.92 -57.77
CA CYS A 474 -28.36 52.91 -58.68
C CYS A 474 -28.89 52.82 -60.12
N TRP A 475 -29.34 51.64 -60.56
CA TRP A 475 -29.87 51.43 -61.90
C TRP A 475 -31.35 51.84 -62.00
N GLU A 476 -32.15 51.57 -60.96
CA GLU A 476 -33.54 52.03 -60.84
C GLU A 476 -33.65 53.55 -60.62
N SER A 477 -32.62 54.22 -60.10
CA SER A 477 -32.58 55.68 -59.93
C SER A 477 -32.27 56.48 -61.20
N GLY A 478 -32.29 55.83 -62.37
CA GLY A 478 -32.23 56.51 -63.66
C GLY A 478 -30.81 56.62 -64.22
N GLY A 479 -30.54 55.82 -65.26
CA GLY A 479 -29.29 55.85 -65.98
C GLY A 479 -29.02 57.20 -66.65
N ARG A 480 -27.96 57.87 -66.21
CA ARG A 480 -27.08 58.66 -67.07
C ARG A 480 -25.64 58.49 -66.59
N VAL A 481 -24.83 58.03 -67.54
CA VAL A 481 -23.39 57.78 -67.49
C VAL A 481 -22.65 58.86 -66.69
N LEU A 482 -21.92 58.45 -65.66
CA LEU A 482 -20.78 59.19 -65.11
C LEU A 482 -19.74 58.18 -64.61
N THR A 483 -18.60 58.23 -65.25
CA THR A 483 -17.33 57.59 -64.87
C THR A 483 -17.00 57.87 -63.39
N CYS A 484 -16.96 56.85 -62.54
CA CYS A 484 -16.48 57.00 -61.17
C CYS A 484 -15.04 56.50 -61.05
N ARG A 485 -14.14 57.49 -60.89
CA ARG A 485 -12.76 57.38 -60.42
C ARG A 485 -12.63 56.41 -59.26
N LEU A 486 -11.71 55.46 -59.40
CA LEU A 486 -10.93 54.91 -58.30
C LEU A 486 -10.35 56.08 -57.49
N LEU A 487 -10.89 56.29 -56.30
CA LEU A 487 -10.35 57.18 -55.29
C LEU A 487 -9.87 56.30 -54.14
N SER A 488 -8.55 56.07 -54.13
CA SER A 488 -7.80 55.84 -52.91
C SER A 488 -8.15 56.97 -51.94
N GLN A 489 -8.83 56.64 -50.86
CA GLN A 489 -9.00 57.54 -49.73
C GLN A 489 -8.87 56.72 -48.45
N GLU A 490 -7.73 56.91 -47.79
CA GLU A 490 -7.47 56.54 -46.42
C GLU A 490 -8.63 57.03 -45.55
N VAL A 491 -9.24 56.09 -44.82
CA VAL A 491 -10.14 56.38 -43.71
C VAL A 491 -9.52 55.71 -42.49
N GLU A 492 -8.73 56.48 -41.75
CA GLU A 492 -8.40 56.19 -40.36
C GLU A 492 -9.69 56.21 -39.53
N MET A 493 -9.95 55.13 -38.80
CA MET A 493 -10.85 55.08 -37.65
C MET A 493 -10.28 54.08 -36.62
N PRO A 494 -10.61 54.25 -35.32
CA PRO A 494 -9.64 54.29 -34.23
C PRO A 494 -9.28 52.93 -33.64
N ALA A 495 -8.04 52.80 -33.15
CA ALA A 495 -7.58 51.68 -32.35
C ALA A 495 -8.33 51.62 -31.00
N TYR A 496 -9.37 50.79 -30.94
CA TYR A 496 -9.92 50.34 -29.67
C TYR A 496 -8.99 49.28 -29.06
N ASN A 497 -8.45 49.63 -27.90
CA ASN A 497 -7.77 48.73 -26.98
C ASN A 497 -8.62 47.50 -26.67
N ILE A 498 -8.17 46.31 -27.10
CA ILE A 498 -8.53 45.05 -26.46
C ILE A 498 -7.25 44.34 -26.07
N ARG A 499 -7.07 44.31 -24.76
CA ARG A 499 -6.01 43.65 -24.00
C ARG A 499 -6.22 42.14 -24.12
N ILE A 500 -5.42 41.45 -24.93
CA ILE A 500 -5.33 39.98 -24.88
C ILE A 500 -4.23 39.61 -23.90
N GLN A 501 -4.68 39.08 -22.77
CA GLN A 501 -3.87 38.53 -21.69
C GLN A 501 -3.40 37.13 -22.13
N VAL A 502 -2.20 37.05 -22.73
CA VAL A 502 -1.51 35.77 -22.93
C VAL A 502 -0.72 35.48 -21.66
N GLY A 503 -1.29 34.61 -20.81
CA GLY A 503 -0.59 34.06 -19.66
C GLY A 503 0.49 33.09 -20.11
N GLY A 504 1.70 33.60 -20.32
CA GLY A 504 2.93 32.81 -20.37
C GLY A 504 3.56 32.78 -18.98
N ALA A 505 3.54 31.62 -18.33
CA ALA A 505 4.23 31.40 -17.06
C ALA A 505 5.75 31.59 -17.23
N PRO A 506 6.45 32.23 -16.26
CA PRO A 506 7.88 32.42 -16.32
C PRO A 506 8.64 31.11 -16.03
N VAL A 507 9.58 30.79 -16.91
CA VAL A 507 10.66 29.84 -16.67
C VAL A 507 11.50 30.35 -15.50
N ALA A 508 11.51 29.62 -14.40
CA ALA A 508 12.36 29.91 -13.25
C ALA A 508 13.83 29.62 -13.58
N PRO A 509 14.78 30.50 -13.21
CA PRO A 509 16.20 30.18 -13.24
C PRO A 509 16.53 29.24 -12.08
N LEU A 510 17.13 28.10 -12.40
CA LEU A 510 17.78 27.19 -11.46
C LEU A 510 18.91 27.95 -10.74
N THR A 511 18.66 28.37 -9.50
CA THR A 511 19.69 28.74 -8.55
C THR A 511 20.32 27.47 -8.00
N SER A 512 21.58 27.25 -8.34
CA SER A 512 22.47 26.30 -7.68
C SER A 512 22.69 26.76 -6.24
N ARG A 513 21.96 26.17 -5.29
CA ARG A 513 22.22 26.30 -3.86
C ARG A 513 23.11 25.13 -3.44
N VAL A 514 24.40 25.41 -3.32
CA VAL A 514 25.38 24.58 -2.61
C VAL A 514 25.15 24.83 -1.13
N ASP A 515 24.41 23.95 -0.46
CA ASP A 515 24.38 23.93 1.00
C ASP A 515 25.60 23.13 1.48
N ALA A 516 26.61 23.89 1.91
CA ALA A 516 27.68 23.42 2.76
C ALA A 516 27.11 23.13 4.15
N ALA A 517 26.97 21.86 4.49
CA ALA A 517 26.79 21.44 5.88
C ALA A 517 28.14 21.55 6.60
N ALA A 518 28.22 22.52 7.50
CA ALA A 518 29.26 22.63 8.48
C ALA A 518 29.03 21.57 9.56
N ASP A 519 30.07 20.76 9.80
CA ASP A 519 30.32 20.10 11.07
C ASP A 519 30.39 21.15 12.19
N PRO A 520 29.88 20.81 13.38
CA PRO A 520 30.52 21.20 14.61
C PRO A 520 31.00 19.96 15.35
N SER A 521 32.31 19.97 15.61
CA SER A 521 33.06 19.34 16.70
C SER A 521 32.26 18.82 17.89
#